data_AF-A0A926SHJ0-F1
#
_entry.id   AF-A0A926SHJ0-F1
#
_cell.length_a   1.000
_cell.length_b   1.000
_cell.length_c   1.000
_cell.angle_alpha   90.00
_cell.angle_beta   90.00
_cell.angle_gamma   90.00
#
_symmetry.space_group_name_H-M   'P 1'
#
loop_
_entity.id
_entity.type
_entity.pdbx_description
1 polymer ?
#
loop_
_entity_poly.entity_id
_entity_poly.type
_entity_poly.pdbx_seq_one_letter_code
_entity_poly.pdbx_strand_id
1 'polypeptide(L)'
;MTFNLQAKGIFARFHLSKITSAIVLTIGIPICAATVAPGRTFAIPETAAIFQTQSDIAPEVILIRQAIIGQESGANFRAVNPHSGALGYAQIMPENLPRWSKEALGYVVSRKEFLARPDLQIAIVDYKLNQYWQRSFAASNGNVAVAIQRVAAWWYSGRPEKYTSTTTQFYNGHRYPSIASYSRAVLMRYQAIWDAQNAMRNAAVQNVGG
;
A
#
# COMPACT_ATOMS: atom_id res chain seq x y z
N MET A 1 28.49 35.62 20.98
CA MET A 1 27.50 34.68 21.54
C MET A 1 27.39 33.51 20.59
N THR A 2 27.94 32.38 21.00
CA THR A 2 28.05 31.16 20.18
C THR A 2 26.91 30.24 20.60
N PHE A 3 25.99 29.91 19.70
CA PHE A 3 24.99 28.87 19.95
C PHE A 3 25.09 27.79 18.88
N ASN A 4 25.53 26.62 19.36
CA ASN A 4 25.66 25.35 18.68
C ASN A 4 24.35 24.93 18.01
N LEU A 5 24.38 24.71 16.70
CA LEU A 5 23.31 24.02 15.96
C LEU A 5 23.56 22.50 16.03
N GLN A 6 23.07 21.86 17.09
CA GLN A 6 22.98 20.41 17.12
C GLN A 6 21.72 19.98 16.35
N ALA A 7 21.89 19.72 15.04
CA ALA A 7 20.87 19.14 14.19
C ALA A 7 20.55 17.71 14.69
N LYS A 8 19.44 17.53 15.41
CA LYS A 8 18.89 16.21 15.73
C LYS A 8 18.11 15.70 14.51
N GLY A 9 18.81 14.97 13.65
CA GLY A 9 18.20 14.16 12.61
C GLY A 9 17.35 13.06 13.25
N ILE A 10 16.03 13.14 13.08
CA ILE A 10 15.12 12.04 13.43
C ILE A 10 15.13 11.07 12.24
N PHE A 11 16.21 10.31 12.14
CA PHE A 11 16.23 9.03 11.44
C PHE A 11 15.89 7.97 12.47
N ALA A 12 14.67 7.43 12.42
CA ALA A 12 14.40 6.15 13.04
C ALA A 12 15.13 5.08 12.22
N ARG A 13 16.40 4.82 12.57
CA ARG A 13 17.11 3.61 12.15
C ARG A 13 16.47 2.44 12.89
N PHE A 14 15.78 1.58 12.17
CA PHE A 14 15.40 0.27 12.67
C PHE A 14 16.20 -0.82 11.95
N HIS A 15 16.77 -1.68 12.78
CA HIS A 15 17.67 -2.77 12.45
C HIS A 15 16.95 -3.78 11.55
N LEU A 16 17.56 -4.13 10.42
CA LEU A 16 17.09 -5.21 9.55
C LEU A 16 17.31 -6.55 10.25
N SER A 17 16.24 -7.22 10.66
CA SER A 17 16.28 -8.65 10.98
C SER A 17 16.14 -9.41 9.66
N LYS A 18 17.15 -10.19 9.29
CA LYS A 18 17.06 -11.15 8.19
C LYS A 18 15.96 -12.15 8.51
N ILE A 19 14.89 -12.18 7.73
CA ILE A 19 13.90 -13.26 7.76
C ILE A 19 13.95 -13.96 6.40
N THR A 20 14.72 -15.03 6.35
CA THR A 20 14.54 -16.10 5.36
C THR A 20 13.25 -16.83 5.71
N SER A 21 12.28 -16.85 4.79
CA SER A 21 11.15 -17.79 4.87
C SER A 21 10.75 -18.19 3.46
N ALA A 22 11.24 -19.36 3.05
CA ALA A 22 10.67 -20.11 1.95
C ALA A 22 9.40 -20.81 2.47
N ILE A 23 8.26 -20.50 1.86
CA ILE A 23 7.04 -21.29 2.03
C ILE A 23 6.83 -22.03 0.71
N VAL A 24 7.20 -23.31 0.71
CA VAL A 24 6.76 -24.29 -0.29
C VAL A 24 5.40 -24.79 0.18
N LEU A 25 4.34 -24.49 -0.56
CA LEU A 25 3.00 -25.01 -0.31
C LEU A 25 2.70 -26.10 -1.35
N THR A 26 2.98 -27.35 -1.00
CA THR A 26 2.50 -28.53 -1.72
C THR A 26 1.10 -28.84 -1.22
N ILE A 27 0.09 -28.72 -2.08
CA ILE A 27 -1.28 -29.18 -1.79
C ILE A 27 -1.62 -30.28 -2.77
N GLY A 28 -1.67 -31.52 -2.28
CA GLY A 28 -2.29 -32.64 -2.98
C GLY A 28 -3.80 -32.50 -2.91
N ILE A 29 -4.48 -32.67 -4.04
CA ILE A 29 -5.94 -32.66 -4.15
C ILE A 29 -6.42 -34.11 -4.26
N PRO A 30 -7.33 -34.61 -3.39
CA PRO A 30 -8.09 -35.81 -3.68
C PRO A 30 -9.26 -35.45 -4.59
N ILE A 31 -9.36 -36.13 -5.74
CA ILE A 31 -10.49 -36.03 -6.66
C ILE A 31 -11.65 -36.83 -6.06
N CYS A 32 -12.71 -36.16 -5.61
CA CYS A 32 -14.02 -36.78 -5.42
C CYS A 32 -14.92 -36.43 -6.61
N ALA A 33 -15.37 -37.45 -7.33
CA ALA A 33 -16.32 -37.32 -8.43
C ALA A 33 -17.72 -36.99 -7.88
N ALA A 34 -18.31 -35.88 -8.34
CA ALA A 34 -19.72 -35.56 -8.09
C ALA A 34 -20.56 -35.90 -9.33
N THR A 35 -21.47 -36.85 -9.20
CA THR A 35 -22.48 -37.17 -10.20
C THR A 35 -23.61 -36.15 -10.12
N VAL A 36 -23.86 -35.42 -11.21
CA VAL A 36 -24.89 -34.36 -11.29
C VAL A 36 -26.24 -34.96 -11.74
N ALA A 37 -27.30 -34.73 -10.97
CA ALA A 37 -28.68 -34.96 -11.40
C ALA A 37 -29.24 -33.69 -12.10
N PRO A 38 -29.99 -33.81 -13.22
CA PRO A 38 -30.51 -32.67 -13.95
C PRO A 38 -31.85 -32.19 -13.37
N GLY A 39 -31.97 -30.88 -13.16
CA GLY A 39 -33.27 -30.25 -12.92
C GLY A 39 -33.44 -29.67 -11.51
N ARG A 40 -32.73 -28.58 -11.23
CA ARG A 40 -33.12 -27.50 -10.30
C ARG A 40 -32.15 -26.34 -10.49
N THR A 41 -32.63 -25.26 -11.11
CA THR A 41 -31.88 -24.01 -11.21
C THR A 41 -31.85 -23.38 -9.83
N PHE A 42 -30.80 -23.66 -9.05
CA PHE A 42 -30.46 -22.86 -7.90
C PHE A 42 -29.66 -21.66 -8.39
N ALA A 43 -30.26 -20.46 -8.31
CA ALA A 43 -29.51 -19.22 -8.41
C ALA A 43 -28.45 -19.22 -7.29
N ILE A 44 -27.18 -19.41 -7.67
CA ILE A 44 -26.07 -19.38 -6.72
C ILE A 44 -25.93 -17.92 -6.25
N PRO A 45 -26.01 -17.64 -4.94
CA PRO A 45 -25.82 -16.28 -4.45
C PRO A 45 -24.35 -15.89 -4.63
N GLU A 46 -24.12 -14.85 -5.43
CA GLU A 46 -23.21 -13.70 -5.25
C GLU A 46 -22.02 -13.82 -4.27
N THR A 47 -21.36 -14.96 -4.17
CA THR A 47 -20.21 -15.18 -3.26
C THR A 47 -18.89 -15.27 -4.05
N ALA A 48 -18.96 -15.42 -5.37
CA ALA A 48 -17.79 -15.46 -6.25
C ALA A 48 -17.19 -14.06 -6.55
N ALA A 49 -17.86 -12.96 -6.19
CA ALA A 49 -17.44 -11.61 -6.55
C ALA A 49 -16.30 -11.05 -5.69
N ILE A 50 -16.03 -11.62 -4.51
CA ILE A 50 -15.06 -11.04 -3.56
C ILE A 50 -13.62 -11.52 -3.83
N PHE A 51 -13.43 -12.64 -4.55
CA PHE A 51 -12.09 -13.20 -4.82
C PHE A 51 -11.48 -12.78 -6.17
N GLN A 52 -12.22 -12.01 -6.98
CA GLN A 52 -11.72 -11.54 -8.29
C GLN A 52 -10.99 -10.18 -8.24
N THR A 53 -10.92 -9.50 -7.09
CA THR A 53 -10.36 -8.12 -7.04
C THR A 53 -8.84 -8.05 -6.94
N GLN A 54 -8.15 -9.16 -6.66
CA GLN A 54 -6.68 -9.16 -6.53
C GLN A 54 -5.95 -9.33 -7.87
N SER A 55 -6.59 -9.89 -8.90
CA SER A 55 -5.96 -10.18 -10.20
C SER A 55 -5.78 -8.97 -11.11
N ASP A 56 -6.48 -7.87 -10.84
CA ASP A 56 -6.52 -6.70 -11.74
C ASP A 56 -5.65 -5.52 -11.25
N ILE A 57 -4.96 -5.70 -10.13
CA ILE A 57 -4.10 -4.67 -9.55
C ILE A 57 -2.74 -4.70 -10.24
N ALA A 58 -2.36 -3.57 -10.85
CA ALA A 58 -1.06 -3.43 -11.49
C ALA A 58 0.07 -3.75 -10.49
N PRO A 59 1.12 -4.51 -10.88
CA PRO A 59 2.23 -4.85 -10.00
C PRO A 59 2.86 -3.62 -9.33
N GLU A 60 2.90 -2.48 -10.02
CA GLU A 60 3.38 -1.19 -9.50
C GLU A 60 2.60 -0.76 -8.26
N VAL A 61 1.29 -0.97 -8.21
CA VAL A 61 0.44 -0.60 -7.07
C VAL A 61 0.84 -1.38 -5.82
N ILE A 62 1.17 -2.67 -5.97
CA ILE A 62 1.63 -3.51 -4.85
C ILE A 62 2.94 -2.96 -4.27
N LEU A 63 3.87 -2.56 -5.13
CA LEU A 63 5.16 -2.01 -4.71
C LEU A 63 5.04 -0.61 -4.13
N ILE A 64 4.18 0.24 -4.72
CA ILE A 64 3.87 1.57 -4.19
C ILE A 64 3.26 1.44 -2.78
N ARG A 65 2.34 0.49 -2.59
CA ARG A 65 1.79 0.18 -1.27
C ARG A 65 2.90 -0.16 -0.27
N GLN A 66 3.78 -1.10 -0.61
CA GLN A 66 4.89 -1.48 0.27
C GLN A 66 5.80 -0.28 0.60
N ALA A 67 6.07 0.58 -0.39
CA ALA A 67 6.86 1.80 -0.20
C ALA A 67 6.19 2.81 0.75
N ILE A 68 4.88 3.04 0.60
CA ILE A 68 4.10 3.92 1.48
C ILE A 68 4.03 3.36 2.89
N ILE A 69 3.64 2.10 3.07
CA ILE A 69 3.50 1.50 4.41
C ILE A 69 4.81 1.43 5.18
N GLY A 70 5.93 1.16 4.49
CA GLY A 70 7.25 1.19 5.11
C GLY A 70 7.61 2.57 5.70
N GLN A 71 6.97 3.63 5.21
CA GLN A 71 7.09 4.98 5.75
C GLN A 71 6.03 5.32 6.80
N GLU A 72 4.78 4.86 6.61
CA GLU A 72 3.63 5.23 7.43
C GLU A 72 3.57 4.52 8.79
N SER A 73 3.74 3.19 8.82
CA SER A 73 3.47 2.40 10.02
C SER A 73 4.48 1.29 10.29
N GLY A 74 5.38 1.02 9.34
CA GLY A 74 6.23 -0.18 9.40
C GLY A 74 5.40 -1.47 9.34
N ALA A 75 4.30 -1.47 8.58
CA ALA A 75 3.34 -2.57 8.43
C ALA A 75 2.50 -2.90 9.69
N ASN A 76 2.34 -1.95 10.61
CA ASN A 76 1.51 -2.14 11.79
C ASN A 76 0.02 -1.83 11.52
N PHE A 77 -0.78 -2.88 11.34
CA PHE A 77 -2.24 -2.78 11.13
C PHE A 77 -3.03 -2.16 12.29
N ARG A 78 -2.45 -2.09 13.49
CA ARG A 78 -3.09 -1.54 14.69
C ARG A 78 -2.58 -0.14 15.06
N ALA A 79 -1.69 0.44 14.25
CA ALA A 79 -1.13 1.76 14.50
C ALA A 79 -2.24 2.82 14.53
N VAL A 80 -2.15 3.73 15.49
CA VAL A 80 -2.99 4.93 15.53
C VAL A 80 -2.06 6.10 15.81
N ASN A 81 -2.03 7.08 14.91
CA ASN A 81 -1.23 8.26 15.13
C ASN A 81 -1.83 9.09 16.30
N PRO A 82 -1.04 9.44 17.34
CA PRO A 82 -1.56 10.18 18.49
C PRO A 82 -1.92 11.64 18.16
N HIS A 83 -1.32 12.22 17.12
CA HIS A 83 -1.53 13.62 16.72
C HIS A 83 -2.65 13.76 15.69
N SER A 84 -2.65 12.89 14.67
CA SER A 84 -3.61 12.96 13.56
C SER A 84 -4.78 11.99 13.66
N GLY A 85 -4.70 10.99 14.55
CA GLY A 85 -5.69 9.92 14.61
C GLY A 85 -5.65 8.97 13.41
N ALA A 86 -4.67 9.11 12.51
CA ALA A 86 -4.51 8.27 11.33
C ALA A 86 -4.42 6.77 11.68
N LEU A 87 -5.05 5.94 10.84
CA LEU A 87 -5.43 4.57 11.18
C LEU A 87 -4.63 3.52 10.42
N GLY A 88 -4.11 2.56 11.19
CA GLY A 88 -3.64 1.26 10.74
C GLY A 88 -2.48 1.29 9.77
N TYR A 89 -2.46 0.25 8.95
CA TYR A 89 -1.41 -0.17 8.03
C TYR A 89 -0.85 0.96 7.17
N ALA A 90 -1.72 1.82 6.64
CA ALA A 90 -1.33 2.90 5.74
C ALA A 90 -1.66 4.30 6.29
N GLN A 91 -1.96 4.40 7.60
CA GLN A 91 -2.28 5.67 8.26
C GLN A 91 -3.41 6.45 7.55
N ILE A 92 -4.54 5.78 7.28
CA ILE A 92 -5.72 6.42 6.68
C ILE A 92 -6.34 7.41 7.68
N MET A 93 -6.58 8.64 7.25
CA MET A 93 -7.29 9.64 8.06
C MET A 93 -8.73 9.18 8.37
N PRO A 94 -9.21 9.24 9.62
CA PRO A 94 -10.54 8.75 10.00
C PRO A 94 -11.68 9.30 9.15
N GLU A 95 -11.58 10.54 8.68
CA GLU A 95 -12.59 11.22 7.88
C GLU A 95 -12.73 10.62 6.48
N ASN A 96 -11.67 10.00 5.95
CA ASN A 96 -11.68 9.35 4.64
C ASN A 96 -12.31 7.96 4.68
N LEU A 97 -12.21 7.27 5.82
CA LEU A 97 -12.57 5.85 5.94
C LEU A 97 -14.01 5.54 5.51
N PRO A 98 -15.07 6.28 5.91
CA PRO A 98 -16.43 5.94 5.52
C PRO A 98 -16.65 5.99 4.01
N ARG A 99 -16.12 7.03 3.35
CA ARG A 99 -16.23 7.19 1.91
C ARG A 99 -15.40 6.14 1.16
N TRP A 100 -14.15 5.95 1.56
CA TRP A 100 -13.25 5.01 0.86
C TRP A 100 -13.69 3.56 1.01
N SER A 101 -14.19 3.17 2.18
CA SER A 101 -14.78 1.84 2.37
C SER A 101 -16.03 1.63 1.51
N LYS A 102 -16.92 2.62 1.45
CA LYS A 102 -18.10 2.55 0.59
C LYS A 102 -17.74 2.42 -0.89
N GLU A 103 -16.72 3.17 -1.35
CA GLU A 103 -16.21 3.08 -2.73
C GLU A 103 -15.57 1.71 -3.03
N ALA A 104 -14.76 1.19 -2.11
CA ALA A 104 -13.99 -0.03 -2.34
C ALA A 104 -14.78 -1.33 -2.12
N LEU A 105 -15.70 -1.34 -1.14
CA LEU A 105 -16.36 -2.54 -0.63
C LEU A 105 -17.89 -2.52 -0.81
N GLY A 106 -18.46 -1.36 -1.19
CA GLY A 106 -19.91 -1.20 -1.29
C GLY A 106 -20.62 -0.92 0.04
N TYR A 107 -19.91 -0.83 1.17
CA TYR A 107 -20.48 -0.47 2.48
C TYR A 107 -19.50 0.35 3.34
N VAL A 108 -20.03 1.03 4.36
CA VAL A 108 -19.23 1.84 5.29
C VAL A 108 -18.63 0.95 6.37
N VAL A 109 -17.31 1.02 6.56
CA VAL A 109 -16.58 0.30 7.61
C VAL A 109 -16.33 1.22 8.80
N SER A 110 -16.55 0.72 10.02
CA SER A 110 -16.26 1.46 11.25
C SER A 110 -14.76 1.47 11.58
N ARG A 111 -14.29 2.45 12.36
CA ARG A 111 -12.88 2.49 12.83
C ARG A 111 -12.47 1.22 13.58
N LYS A 112 -13.34 0.72 14.46
CA LYS A 112 -13.07 -0.47 15.28
C LYS A 112 -12.90 -1.70 14.40
N GLU A 113 -13.79 -1.87 13.44
CA GLU A 113 -13.74 -2.96 12.47
C GLU A 113 -12.50 -2.85 11.58
N PHE A 114 -12.22 -1.67 11.04
CA PHE A 114 -11.03 -1.41 10.22
C PHE A 114 -9.73 -1.80 10.94
N LEU A 115 -9.54 -1.39 12.19
CA LEU A 115 -8.35 -1.72 12.97
C LEU A 115 -8.26 -3.19 13.39
N ALA A 116 -9.37 -3.93 13.39
CA ALA A 116 -9.42 -5.35 13.71
C ALA A 116 -9.21 -6.26 12.48
N ARG A 117 -9.31 -5.72 11.27
CA ARG A 117 -9.41 -6.49 10.02
C ARG A 117 -8.33 -6.08 9.01
N PRO A 118 -7.14 -6.72 9.04
CA PRO A 118 -6.06 -6.45 8.09
C PRO A 118 -6.47 -6.56 6.61
N ASP A 119 -7.36 -7.50 6.31
CA ASP A 119 -7.93 -7.74 4.98
C ASP A 119 -8.70 -6.51 4.46
N LEU A 120 -9.52 -5.88 5.30
CA LEU A 120 -10.24 -4.65 4.93
C LEU A 120 -9.28 -3.48 4.69
N GLN A 121 -8.22 -3.37 5.50
CA GLN A 121 -7.22 -2.31 5.30
C GLN A 121 -6.51 -2.48 3.96
N ILE A 122 -6.10 -3.71 3.62
CA ILE A 122 -5.47 -4.02 2.35
C ILE A 122 -6.40 -3.70 1.18
N ALA A 123 -7.64 -4.19 1.21
CA ALA A 123 -8.60 -4.00 0.12
C ALA A 123 -8.89 -2.51 -0.13
N ILE A 124 -9.12 -1.73 0.92
CA ILE A 124 -9.40 -0.28 0.80
C ILE A 124 -8.17 0.46 0.29
N VAL A 125 -6.97 0.18 0.82
CA VAL A 125 -5.72 0.82 0.40
C VAL A 125 -5.43 0.50 -1.07
N ASP A 126 -5.53 -0.77 -1.47
CA ASP A 126 -5.27 -1.21 -2.85
C ASP A 126 -6.21 -0.53 -3.84
N TYR A 127 -7.50 -0.49 -3.52
CA TYR A 127 -8.50 0.16 -4.34
C TYR A 127 -8.15 1.63 -4.58
N LYS A 128 -7.80 2.38 -3.53
CA LYS A 128 -7.46 3.81 -3.66
C LYS A 128 -6.13 4.04 -4.36
N LEU A 129 -5.10 3.24 -4.06
CA LEU A 129 -3.81 3.36 -4.74
C LEU A 129 -3.92 3.02 -6.23
N ASN A 130 -4.75 2.04 -6.61
CA ASN A 130 -4.99 1.74 -8.02
C ASN A 130 -5.66 2.92 -8.75
N GLN A 131 -6.67 3.55 -8.13
CA GLN A 131 -7.29 4.76 -8.68
C GLN A 131 -6.28 5.91 -8.86
N TYR A 132 -5.42 6.12 -7.87
CA TYR A 132 -4.37 7.15 -7.96
C TYR A 132 -3.34 6.81 -9.01
N TRP A 133 -2.96 5.54 -9.14
CA TRP A 133 -2.01 5.05 -10.13
C TRP A 133 -2.52 5.31 -11.54
N GLN A 134 -3.73 4.86 -11.88
CA GLN A 134 -4.31 5.05 -13.22
C GLN A 134 -4.31 6.53 -13.64
N ARG A 135 -4.78 7.42 -12.75
CA ARG A 135 -4.82 8.86 -13.00
C ARG A 135 -3.41 9.47 -13.11
N SER A 136 -2.50 9.03 -12.26
CA SER A 136 -1.14 9.58 -12.20
C SER A 136 -0.30 9.13 -13.39
N PHE A 137 -0.44 7.89 -13.81
CA PHE A 137 0.26 7.33 -14.97
C PHE A 137 -0.16 8.03 -16.26
N ALA A 138 -1.47 8.18 -16.47
CA ALA A 138 -2.00 8.94 -17.61
C ALA A 138 -1.49 10.40 -17.60
N ALA A 139 -1.60 11.10 -16.46
CA ALA A 139 -1.15 12.49 -16.34
C ALA A 139 0.38 12.68 -16.40
N SER A 140 1.15 11.59 -16.34
CA SER A 140 2.61 11.61 -16.47
C SER A 140 3.08 11.23 -17.87
N ASN A 141 2.18 11.09 -18.84
CA ASN A 141 2.47 10.60 -20.19
C ASN A 141 3.25 9.27 -20.17
N GLY A 142 2.87 8.36 -19.26
CA GLY A 142 3.52 7.06 -19.09
C GLY A 142 4.85 7.08 -18.33
N ASN A 143 5.32 8.23 -17.84
CA ASN A 143 6.51 8.28 -16.99
C ASN A 143 6.22 7.70 -15.60
N VAL A 144 6.71 6.47 -15.37
CA VAL A 144 6.50 5.70 -14.13
C VAL A 144 7.02 6.43 -12.89
N ALA A 145 8.22 7.02 -12.95
CA ALA A 145 8.81 7.69 -11.79
C ALA A 145 7.98 8.92 -11.36
N VAL A 146 7.53 9.72 -12.34
CA VAL A 146 6.63 10.86 -12.09
C VAL A 146 5.27 10.37 -11.59
N ALA A 147 4.74 9.29 -12.17
CA ALA A 147 3.47 8.71 -11.73
C ALA A 147 3.51 8.26 -10.26
N ILE A 148 4.57 7.57 -9.83
CA ILE A 148 4.78 7.16 -8.43
C ILE A 148 4.79 8.37 -7.50
N GLN A 149 5.53 9.44 -7.85
CA GLN A 149 5.59 10.65 -7.03
C GLN A 149 4.23 11.35 -6.92
N ARG A 150 3.43 11.33 -8.00
CA ARG A 150 2.06 11.86 -8.01
C ARG A 150 1.11 11.00 -7.17
N VAL A 151 1.24 9.67 -7.19
CA VAL A 151 0.48 8.78 -6.29
C VAL A 151 0.83 9.07 -4.83
N ALA A 152 2.11 9.25 -4.51
CA ALA A 152 2.53 9.64 -3.17
C ALA A 152 1.95 11.01 -2.76
N ALA A 153 1.88 11.97 -3.68
CA ALA A 153 1.28 13.28 -3.42
C ALA A 153 -0.25 13.21 -3.23
N TRP A 154 -0.95 12.35 -3.99
CA TRP A 154 -2.35 12.00 -3.74
C TRP A 154 -2.53 11.48 -2.31
N TRP A 155 -1.74 10.47 -1.92
CA TRP A 155 -1.84 9.84 -0.61
C TRP A 155 -1.65 10.82 0.53
N TYR A 156 -0.62 11.66 0.41
CA TYR A 156 -0.19 12.56 1.48
C TYR A 156 -1.03 13.83 1.61
N SER A 157 -1.57 14.35 0.51
CA SER A 157 -2.18 15.68 0.49
C SER A 157 -3.47 15.81 -0.31
N GLY A 158 -3.86 14.76 -1.05
CA GLY A 158 -4.96 14.84 -2.02
C GLY A 158 -4.65 15.69 -3.25
N ARG A 159 -3.40 16.14 -3.44
CA ARG A 159 -2.99 17.11 -4.47
C ARG A 159 -1.84 16.58 -5.32
N PRO A 160 -2.11 15.74 -6.33
CA PRO A 160 -1.07 15.09 -7.13
C PRO A 160 -0.16 16.06 -7.88
N GLU A 161 -0.68 17.21 -8.28
CA GLU A 161 0.05 18.25 -9.00
C GLU A 161 1.16 18.88 -8.16
N LYS A 162 1.11 18.71 -6.83
CA LYS A 162 2.09 19.27 -5.88
C LYS A 162 3.25 18.33 -5.54
N TYR A 163 3.45 17.25 -6.29
CA TYR A 163 4.53 16.28 -6.03
C TYR A 163 5.95 16.88 -6.02
N THR A 164 6.16 18.08 -6.55
CA THR A 164 7.43 18.85 -6.49
C THR A 164 7.41 20.02 -5.52
N SER A 165 6.29 20.27 -4.82
CA SER A 165 6.16 21.38 -3.88
C SER A 165 7.03 21.18 -2.62
N THR A 166 7.93 22.12 -2.38
CA THR A 166 8.83 22.14 -1.21
C THR A 166 8.23 22.84 0.01
N THR A 167 6.99 23.34 -0.10
CA THR A 167 6.28 24.00 1.00
C THR A 167 6.09 23.04 2.18
N THR A 168 6.52 23.48 3.37
CA THR A 168 6.33 22.72 4.62
C THR A 168 4.83 22.53 4.89
N GLN A 169 4.44 21.34 5.33
CA GLN A 169 3.05 21.04 5.68
C GLN A 169 2.84 21.08 7.19
N PHE A 170 1.61 21.38 7.59
CA PHE A 170 1.20 21.38 8.99
C PHE A 170 -0.15 20.66 9.14
N TYR A 171 -0.29 19.87 10.20
CA TYR A 171 -1.56 19.26 10.58
C TYR A 171 -1.71 19.36 12.10
N ASN A 172 -2.81 19.94 12.58
CA ASN A 172 -3.04 20.24 14.00
C ASN A 172 -1.84 20.90 14.70
N GLY A 173 -1.18 21.85 14.03
CA GLY A 173 -0.01 22.57 14.57
C GLY A 173 1.31 21.78 14.54
N HIS A 174 1.28 20.49 14.19
CA HIS A 174 2.48 19.69 14.01
C HIS A 174 3.07 19.88 12.63
N ARG A 175 4.40 20.04 12.55
CA ARG A 175 5.13 20.16 11.30
C ARG A 175 5.32 18.78 10.67
N TYR A 176 5.00 18.68 9.39
CA TYR A 176 5.23 17.50 8.57
C TYR A 176 6.16 17.83 7.38
N PRO A 177 6.74 16.81 6.72
CA PRO A 177 7.54 17.01 5.51
C PRO A 177 6.79 17.79 4.42
N SER A 178 7.54 18.39 3.49
CA SER A 178 6.93 18.90 2.26
C SER A 178 6.41 17.74 1.40
N ILE A 179 5.46 18.04 0.51
CA ILE A 179 4.91 17.05 -0.43
C ILE A 179 6.03 16.48 -1.30
N ALA A 180 6.96 17.32 -1.76
CA ALA A 180 8.14 16.87 -2.52
C ALA A 180 9.05 15.92 -1.73
N SER A 181 9.29 16.22 -0.45
CA SER A 181 10.12 15.37 0.40
C SER A 181 9.46 14.01 0.60
N TYR A 182 8.15 14.00 0.86
CA TYR A 182 7.36 12.78 1.03
C TYR A 182 7.36 11.94 -0.27
N SER A 183 7.01 12.55 -1.41
CA SER A 183 6.93 11.88 -2.70
C SER A 183 8.27 11.30 -3.16
N ARG A 184 9.38 12.01 -2.91
CA ARG A 184 10.73 11.50 -3.23
C ARG A 184 11.11 10.32 -2.35
N ALA A 185 10.77 10.35 -1.06
CA ALA A 185 11.04 9.24 -0.15
C ALA A 185 10.30 7.96 -0.58
N VAL A 186 9.04 8.07 -1.00
CA VAL A 186 8.27 6.93 -1.54
C VAL A 186 8.90 6.39 -2.82
N LEU A 187 9.31 7.24 -3.76
CA LEU A 187 9.98 6.80 -4.98
C LEU A 187 11.29 6.03 -4.68
N MET A 188 12.11 6.53 -3.77
CA MET A 188 13.36 5.86 -3.38
C MET A 188 13.10 4.48 -2.74
N ARG A 189 12.05 4.37 -1.91
CA ARG A 189 11.65 3.08 -1.31
C ARG A 189 11.13 2.11 -2.35
N TYR A 190 10.32 2.58 -3.28
CA TYR A 190 9.86 1.77 -4.42
C TYR A 190 11.05 1.20 -5.20
N GLN A 191 12.03 2.03 -5.54
CA GLN A 191 13.22 1.61 -6.29
C GLN A 191 14.02 0.55 -5.51
N ALA A 192 14.23 0.76 -4.21
CA ALA A 192 14.92 -0.22 -3.37
C ALA A 192 14.21 -1.59 -3.33
N ILE A 193 12.87 -1.59 -3.27
CA ILE A 193 12.08 -2.84 -3.30
C ILE A 193 12.21 -3.51 -4.67
N TRP A 194 12.07 -2.74 -5.75
CA TRP A 194 12.20 -3.22 -7.12
C TRP A 194 13.57 -3.86 -7.40
N ASP A 195 14.64 -3.20 -6.98
CA ASP A 195 16.00 -3.68 -7.17
C ASP A 195 16.25 -4.95 -6.37
N ALA A 196 15.76 -5.02 -5.12
CA ALA A 196 15.86 -6.23 -4.30
C ALA A 196 15.14 -7.43 -4.93
N GLN A 197 13.93 -7.22 -5.46
CA GLN A 197 13.18 -8.29 -6.14
C GLN A 197 13.89 -8.79 -7.40
N ASN A 198 14.46 -7.88 -8.20
CA ASN A 198 15.23 -8.26 -9.38
C ASN A 198 16.52 -9.01 -9.04
N ALA A 199 17.24 -8.59 -7.99
CA ALA A 199 18.43 -9.30 -7.52
C ALA A 199 18.09 -10.73 -7.08
N MET A 200 17.01 -10.92 -6.32
CA MET A 200 16.55 -12.25 -5.90
C MET A 200 16.14 -13.13 -7.09
N ARG A 201 15.41 -12.57 -8.05
CA ARG A 201 15.03 -13.28 -9.28
C ARG A 201 16.24 -13.74 -10.08
N ASN A 202 17.23 -12.86 -10.26
CA ASN A 202 18.46 -13.19 -10.99
C ASN A 202 19.28 -14.28 -10.26
N ALA A 203 19.38 -14.20 -8.93
CA ALA A 203 20.04 -15.23 -8.12
C ALA A 203 19.31 -16.59 -8.18
N ALA A 204 17.97 -16.59 -8.21
CA ALA A 204 17.20 -17.83 -8.34
C ALA A 204 17.42 -18.51 -9.70
N VAL A 205 17.50 -17.73 -10.79
CA VAL A 205 17.79 -18.26 -12.14
C VAL A 205 19.19 -18.88 -12.23
N GLN A 206 20.20 -18.26 -11.62
CA GLN A 206 21.58 -18.78 -11.64
C GLN A 206 21.74 -20.10 -10.87
N ASN A 207 20.91 -20.38 -9.88
CA ASN A 207 20.99 -21.62 -9.09
C ASN A 207 20.24 -22.82 -9.71
N VAL A 208 19.46 -22.62 -10.77
CA VAL A 208 18.70 -23.71 -11.44
C VAL A 208 19.43 -24.24 -12.69
N GLY A 209 20.46 -23.55 -13.16
CA GLY A 209 21.22 -23.90 -14.37
C GLY A 209 22.63 -24.47 -14.11
N GLY A 210 22.94 -24.88 -12.87
CA GLY A 210 24.26 -25.40 -12.46
C GLY A 210 24.20 -26.86 -12.02
#